data_AF-A0A952XFB8-F1
#
_entry.id   AF-A0A952XFB8-F1
#
_cell.length_a   1.000
_cell.length_b   1.000
_cell.length_c   1.000
_cell.angle_alpha   90.00
_cell.angle_beta   90.00
_cell.angle_gamma   90.00
#
_symmetry.space_group_name_H-M   'P 1'
#
loop_
_entity.id
_entity.type
_entity.pdbx_description
1 polymer ?
#
loop_
_entity_poly.entity_id
_entity_poly.type
_entity_poly.pdbx_seq_one_letter_code
_entity_poly.pdbx_strand_id
1 'polypeptide(L)'
;MTIDRNHPLVGRVVVYTEDGRRCIYAGEIDGQKFVRFLISDKETGDEWPSDRLTPVARVLTSEPVETYGPKIEEQLATLNELRSEVQNAKSELSEIGRNKAAAEKEATRYPDISLMVDFIEGRITHIVKASYDAPEIATTAEALPYLDNYGRNNGLKLLAIHGHEDDGGRRRVNFHLNQYYDGSGIDTLVYPAHSEDEARQIVRRLFDERIATWRLDQRSHYIESFIKAHPWLDVPEDWAAWDAKNKEESRKAQISKLREELAALEGDLA
;
A
#
# COMPACT_ATOMS: atom_id res chain seq x y z
N MET A 1 -33.69 68.69 12.77
CA MET A 1 -32.53 68.93 11.89
C MET A 1 -31.30 68.56 12.70
N THR A 2 -30.74 67.39 12.44
CA THR A 2 -29.76 66.70 13.28
C THR A 2 -28.37 67.28 13.03
N ILE A 3 -27.71 67.79 14.08
CA ILE A 3 -26.35 68.35 13.99
C ILE A 3 -25.38 67.17 14.05
N ASP A 4 -24.75 66.84 12.92
CA ASP A 4 -23.66 65.88 12.85
C ASP A 4 -22.42 66.48 13.53
N ARG A 5 -21.94 65.81 14.60
CA ARG A 5 -20.94 66.30 15.56
C ARG A 5 -19.52 65.79 15.27
N ASN A 6 -19.20 65.38 14.04
CA ASN A 6 -17.91 64.75 13.72
C ASN A 6 -17.00 65.48 12.73
N HIS A 7 -17.27 66.74 12.37
CA HIS A 7 -16.31 67.52 11.59
C HIS A 7 -15.25 68.18 12.49
N PRO A 8 -13.95 67.86 12.33
CA PRO A 8 -12.88 68.55 13.06
C PRO A 8 -12.88 70.03 12.67
N LEU A 9 -12.90 70.89 13.69
CA LEU A 9 -12.93 72.34 13.51
C LEU A 9 -11.66 72.80 12.77
N VAL A 10 -11.87 73.51 11.66
CA VAL A 10 -10.80 74.06 10.82
C VAL A 10 -9.84 74.90 11.65
N GLY A 11 -8.54 74.62 11.52
CA GLY A 11 -7.46 75.46 12.07
C GLY A 11 -7.14 75.30 13.56
N ARG A 12 -7.72 74.32 14.28
CA ARG A 12 -7.41 74.10 15.71
C ARG A 12 -7.17 72.65 16.15
N VAL A 13 -7.38 71.67 15.29
CA VAL A 13 -7.24 70.25 15.64
C VAL A 13 -5.99 69.66 15.00
N VAL A 14 -5.10 69.12 15.84
CA VAL A 14 -3.97 68.30 15.39
C VAL A 14 -4.50 66.93 14.98
N VAL A 15 -4.14 66.52 13.78
CA VAL A 15 -4.55 65.28 13.14
C VAL A 15 -3.33 64.61 12.51
N TYR A 16 -3.47 63.33 12.17
CA TYR A 16 -2.41 62.51 11.58
C TYR A 16 -2.81 62.06 10.19
N THR A 17 -1.87 62.07 9.27
CA THR A 17 -2.02 61.40 7.97
C THR A 17 -1.78 59.89 8.11
N GLU A 18 -2.14 59.09 7.10
CA GLU A 18 -1.96 57.63 7.14
C GLU A 18 -0.50 57.19 7.27
N ASP A 19 0.44 58.03 6.83
CA ASP A 19 1.88 57.85 7.00
C ASP A 19 2.41 58.34 8.37
N GLY A 20 1.52 58.70 9.30
CA GLY A 20 1.86 59.04 10.69
C GLY A 20 2.33 60.47 10.92
N ARG A 21 2.28 61.37 9.93
CA ARG A 21 2.75 62.75 10.10
C ARG A 21 1.72 63.62 10.82
N ARG A 22 2.19 64.43 11.77
CA ARG A 22 1.38 65.43 12.50
C ARG A 22 1.07 66.62 11.59
N CYS A 23 -0.21 66.97 11.50
CA CYS A 23 -0.71 68.07 10.67
C CYS A 23 -1.93 68.75 11.31
N ILE A 24 -2.28 69.95 10.82
CA ILE A 24 -3.47 70.68 11.22
C ILE A 24 -4.52 70.56 10.12
N TYR A 25 -5.75 70.20 10.50
CA TYR A 25 -6.86 70.11 9.55
C TYR A 25 -7.27 71.49 9.02
N ALA A 26 -7.25 71.65 7.70
CA ALA A 26 -7.51 72.93 7.03
C ALA A 26 -8.88 73.02 6.35
N GLY A 27 -9.60 71.90 6.23
CA GLY A 27 -10.95 71.86 5.66
C GLY A 27 -11.11 70.82 4.55
N GLU A 28 -12.28 70.85 3.90
CA GLU A 28 -12.65 69.95 2.81
C GLU A 28 -13.26 70.77 1.67
N ILE A 29 -12.82 70.52 0.44
CA ILE A 29 -13.35 71.17 -0.77
C ILE A 29 -13.65 70.05 -1.76
N ASP A 30 -14.88 69.98 -2.28
CA ASP A 30 -15.33 68.98 -3.26
C ASP A 30 -15.02 67.52 -2.86
N GLY A 31 -15.16 67.19 -1.56
CA GLY A 31 -14.88 65.85 -1.03
C GLY A 31 -13.40 65.54 -0.77
N GLN A 32 -12.49 66.44 -1.15
CA GLN A 32 -11.05 66.33 -0.91
C GLN A 32 -10.68 67.04 0.40
N LYS A 33 -10.08 66.31 1.33
CA LYS A 33 -9.58 66.85 2.61
C LYS A 33 -8.22 67.51 2.43
N PHE A 34 -8.01 68.63 3.10
CA PHE A 34 -6.77 69.40 3.08
C PHE A 34 -6.18 69.55 4.49
N VAL A 35 -4.86 69.42 4.58
CA VAL A 35 -4.11 69.58 5.83
C VAL A 35 -2.90 70.49 5.62
N ARG A 36 -2.42 71.08 6.73
CA ARG A 36 -1.14 71.79 6.81
C ARG A 36 -0.18 70.99 7.67
N PHE A 37 0.94 70.53 7.12
CA PHE A 37 1.96 69.85 7.91
C PHE A 37 2.56 70.81 8.93
N LEU A 38 2.83 70.32 10.14
CA LEU A 38 3.60 71.07 11.12
C LEU A 38 5.08 71.00 10.73
N ILE A 39 5.70 72.16 10.58
CA ILE A 39 7.13 72.31 10.38
C ILE A 39 7.72 72.64 11.75
N SER A 40 8.72 71.88 12.19
CA SER A 40 9.45 72.16 13.43
C SER A 40 10.73 72.91 13.14
N ASP A 41 11.02 73.91 13.98
CA ASP A 41 12.38 74.42 14.11
C ASP A 41 13.25 73.35 14.78
N LYS A 42 14.42 73.08 14.20
CA LYS A 42 15.37 72.13 14.79
C LYS A 42 16.11 72.69 16.01
N GLU A 43 16.16 74.00 16.17
CA GLU A 43 16.90 74.66 17.25
C GLU A 43 16.02 75.07 18.44
N THR A 44 14.80 75.56 18.19
CA THR A 44 13.88 75.97 19.27
C THR A 44 12.83 74.91 19.62
N GLY A 45 12.57 73.97 18.71
CA GLY A 45 11.50 72.97 18.88
C GLY A 45 10.09 73.52 18.70
N ASP A 46 9.94 74.78 18.30
CA ASP A 46 8.65 75.38 18.00
C ASP A 46 8.08 74.77 16.70
N GLU A 47 6.80 74.42 16.72
CA GLU A 47 6.07 73.87 15.57
C GLU A 47 5.09 74.92 15.01
N TRP A 48 5.12 75.14 13.70
CA TRP A 48 4.15 75.99 13.02
C TRP A 48 3.54 75.30 11.80
N PRO A 49 2.26 75.57 11.48
CA PRO A 49 1.65 75.06 10.27
C PRO A 49 2.36 75.61 9.03
N SER A 50 2.65 74.71 8.08
CA SER A 50 3.08 75.08 6.74
C SER A 50 2.04 75.96 6.05
N ASP A 51 2.50 76.92 5.25
CA ASP A 51 1.64 77.75 4.40
C ASP A 51 0.99 76.96 3.26
N ARG A 52 1.48 75.75 2.98
CA ARG A 52 0.96 74.90 1.89
C ARG A 52 -0.19 74.01 2.37
N LEU A 53 -1.33 74.12 1.69
CA LEU A 53 -2.41 73.14 1.79
C LEU A 53 -2.03 71.90 0.98
N THR A 54 -1.99 70.76 1.64
CA THR A 54 -1.75 69.47 0.97
C THR A 54 -3.03 68.65 0.96
N PRO A 55 -3.50 68.19 -0.22
CA PRO A 55 -4.63 67.27 -0.29
C PRO A 55 -4.23 65.91 0.27
N VAL A 56 -5.07 65.34 1.13
CA VAL A 56 -4.88 64.01 1.73
C VAL A 56 -6.17 63.20 1.64
N ALA A 57 -6.05 61.90 1.34
CA ALA A 57 -7.20 61.02 1.18
C ALA A 57 -7.94 60.78 2.51
N ARG A 58 -7.18 60.69 3.63
CA ARG A 58 -7.73 60.41 4.96
C ARG A 58 -6.97 61.16 6.03
N VAL A 59 -7.69 61.52 7.08
CA VAL A 59 -7.21 62.24 8.26
C VAL A 59 -7.63 61.46 9.49
N LEU A 60 -6.68 61.19 10.38
CA LEU A 60 -6.84 60.40 11.61
C LEU A 60 -6.75 61.33 12.82
N THR A 61 -7.57 61.12 13.84
CA THR A 61 -7.59 61.95 15.07
C THR A 61 -6.58 61.50 16.12
N SER A 62 -5.93 60.35 15.91
CA SER A 62 -4.91 59.77 16.77
C SER A 62 -3.75 59.23 15.93
N GLU A 63 -2.57 59.14 16.51
CA GLU A 63 -1.38 58.59 15.85
C GLU A 63 -1.66 57.15 15.34
N PRO A 64 -1.26 56.80 14.10
CA PRO A 64 -1.42 55.45 13.60
C PRO A 64 -0.54 54.49 14.40
N VAL A 65 -1.15 53.59 15.17
CA VAL A 65 -0.43 52.54 15.89
C VAL A 65 -0.03 51.45 14.90
N GLU A 66 1.25 51.05 14.88
CA GLU A 66 1.78 49.93 14.09
C GLU A 66 0.99 48.65 14.40
N THR A 67 -0.05 48.39 13.61
CA THR A 67 -1.05 47.37 13.92
C THR A 67 -0.66 45.98 13.43
N TYR A 68 0.42 45.90 12.65
CA TYR A 68 0.81 44.70 11.91
C TYR A 68 2.10 44.04 12.42
N GLY A 69 2.97 44.75 13.14
CA GLY A 69 4.24 44.18 13.64
C GLY A 69 4.06 42.89 14.44
N PRO A 70 3.22 42.87 15.50
CA PRO A 70 3.01 41.67 16.32
C PRO A 70 2.38 40.50 15.55
N LYS A 71 1.44 40.80 14.63
CA LYS A 71 0.79 39.77 13.80
C LYS A 71 1.76 39.15 12.79
N ILE A 72 2.65 39.96 12.22
CA ILE A 72 3.67 39.48 11.28
C ILE A 72 4.68 38.59 12.03
N GLU A 73 5.10 38.98 13.24
CA GLU A 73 6.00 38.16 14.07
C GLU A 73 5.37 36.82 14.45
N GLU A 74 4.10 36.82 14.87
CA GLU A 74 3.35 35.60 15.16
C GLU A 74 3.25 34.70 13.93
N GLN A 75 2.90 35.25 12.76
CA GLN A 75 2.81 34.49 11.51
C GLN A 75 4.18 33.95 11.07
N LEU A 76 5.26 34.70 11.27
CA LEU A 76 6.62 34.24 10.97
C LEU A 76 7.06 33.10 11.90
N ALA A 77 6.68 33.16 13.18
CA ALA A 77 6.92 32.08 14.14
C ALA A 77 6.19 30.81 13.71
N THR A 78 4.90 30.89 13.39
CA THR A 78 4.11 29.75 12.89
C THR A 78 4.69 29.18 11.59
N LEU A 79 5.16 30.04 10.68
CA LEU A 79 5.75 29.61 9.42
C LEU A 79 7.08 28.87 9.63
N ASN A 80 7.88 29.30 10.60
CA ASN A 80 9.12 28.62 10.99
C ASN A 80 8.86 27.26 11.66
N GLU A 81 7.83 27.17 12.52
CA GLU A 81 7.38 25.89 13.09
C GLU A 81 6.95 24.92 11.98
N LEU A 82 6.06 25.33 11.08
CA LEU A 82 5.63 24.50 9.96
C LEU A 82 6.80 24.06 9.07
N ARG A 83 7.78 24.95 8.83
CA ARG A 83 8.99 24.59 8.07
C ARG A 83 9.81 23.53 8.79
N SER A 84 9.94 23.63 10.11
CA SER A 84 10.62 22.64 10.94
C SER A 84 9.90 21.30 10.88
N GLU A 85 8.57 21.27 11.02
CA GLU A 85 7.76 20.06 10.92
C GLU A 85 7.89 19.40 9.54
N VAL A 86 7.80 20.18 8.46
CA VAL A 86 7.97 19.66 7.09
C VAL A 86 9.38 19.10 6.89
N GLN A 87 10.39 19.75 7.45
CA GLN A 87 11.77 19.26 7.35
C GLN A 87 11.96 17.96 8.13
N ASN A 88 11.40 17.86 9.33
CA ASN A 88 11.42 16.65 10.16
C ASN A 88 10.70 15.50 9.47
N ALA A 89 9.50 15.74 8.93
CA ALA A 89 8.74 14.75 8.18
C ALA A 89 9.52 14.27 6.94
N LYS A 90 10.20 15.16 6.23
CA LYS A 90 11.05 14.79 5.08
C LYS A 90 12.26 13.96 5.50
N SER A 91 12.92 14.27 6.62
CA SER A 91 14.02 13.46 7.13
C SER A 91 13.55 12.07 7.55
N GLU A 92 12.41 11.96 8.22
CA GLU A 92 11.81 10.68 8.59
C GLU A 92 11.47 9.85 7.34
N LEU A 93 10.85 10.46 6.33
CA LEU A 93 10.54 9.80 5.06
C LEU A 93 11.79 9.29 4.35
N SER A 94 12.87 10.08 4.37
CA SER A 94 14.16 9.68 3.81
C SER A 94 14.82 8.54 4.59
N GLU A 95 14.74 8.55 5.91
CA GLU A 95 15.20 7.45 6.76
C GLU A 95 14.40 6.16 6.54
N ILE A 96 13.07 6.25 6.51
CA ILE A 96 12.19 5.14 6.20
C ILE A 96 12.53 4.58 4.81
N GLY A 97 12.73 5.45 3.81
CA GLY A 97 13.11 5.04 2.46
C GLY A 97 14.46 4.32 2.41
N ARG A 98 15.48 4.82 3.13
CA ARG A 98 16.79 4.15 3.24
C ARG A 98 16.70 2.81 3.95
N ASN A 99 15.93 2.74 5.04
CA ASN A 99 15.72 1.50 5.80
C ASN A 99 14.97 0.47 4.97
N LYS A 100 13.95 0.89 4.20
CA LYS A 100 13.22 0.04 3.26
C LYS A 100 14.16 -0.53 2.19
N ALA A 101 14.94 0.32 1.53
CA ALA A 101 15.89 -0.12 0.49
C ALA A 101 16.97 -1.07 1.05
N ALA A 102 17.44 -0.83 2.28
CA ALA A 102 18.39 -1.73 2.95
C ALA A 102 17.75 -3.08 3.27
N ALA A 103 16.51 -3.09 3.78
CA ALA A 103 15.74 -4.31 4.05
C ALA A 103 15.44 -5.09 2.77
N GLU A 104 15.05 -4.43 1.67
CA GLU A 104 14.82 -5.05 0.36
C GLU A 104 16.10 -5.69 -0.19
N LYS A 105 17.24 -5.02 -0.06
CA LYS A 105 18.56 -5.54 -0.47
C LYS A 105 18.98 -6.77 0.34
N GLU A 106 18.66 -6.79 1.64
CA GLU A 106 18.94 -7.96 2.49
C GLU A 106 17.96 -9.09 2.18
N ALA A 107 16.68 -8.78 1.92
CA ALA A 107 15.67 -9.75 1.47
C ALA A 107 16.03 -10.38 0.13
N THR A 108 16.76 -9.68 -0.76
CA THR A 108 17.25 -10.29 -2.01
C THR A 108 18.24 -11.44 -1.77
N ARG A 109 18.91 -11.48 -0.62
CA ARG A 109 19.77 -12.62 -0.23
C ARG A 109 18.96 -13.85 0.18
N TYR A 110 17.69 -13.67 0.50
CA TYR A 110 16.77 -14.70 0.96
C TYR A 110 15.48 -14.61 0.13
N PRO A 111 15.44 -15.22 -1.07
CA PRO A 111 14.29 -15.15 -1.98
C PRO A 111 12.96 -15.46 -1.30
N ASP A 112 12.97 -16.35 -0.31
CA ASP A 112 11.80 -16.76 0.46
C ASP A 112 11.29 -15.65 1.41
N ILE A 113 12.16 -14.77 1.90
CA ILE A 113 11.77 -13.57 2.67
C ILE A 113 11.14 -12.53 1.74
N SER A 114 11.63 -12.41 0.50
CA SER A 114 10.99 -11.53 -0.50
C SER A 114 9.53 -11.93 -0.72
N LEU A 115 9.25 -13.24 -0.85
CA LEU A 115 7.88 -13.74 -1.01
C LEU A 115 6.97 -13.40 0.19
N MET A 116 7.51 -13.33 1.42
CA MET A 116 6.74 -12.84 2.57
C MET A 116 6.35 -11.38 2.42
N VAL A 117 7.29 -10.55 1.99
CA VAL A 117 7.05 -9.12 1.77
C VAL A 117 6.01 -8.96 0.67
N ASP A 118 6.15 -9.69 -0.43
CA ASP A 118 5.20 -9.68 -1.54
C ASP A 118 3.81 -10.15 -1.11
N PHE A 119 3.71 -11.10 -0.16
CA PHE A 119 2.44 -11.52 0.42
C PHE A 119 1.81 -10.43 1.30
N ILE A 120 2.58 -9.80 2.18
CA ILE A 120 2.11 -8.71 3.05
C ILE A 120 1.66 -7.49 2.24
N GLU A 121 2.37 -7.20 1.14
CA GLU A 121 2.02 -6.10 0.22
C GLU A 121 0.89 -6.46 -0.76
N GLY A 122 0.36 -7.69 -0.72
CA GLY A 122 -0.76 -8.12 -1.57
C GLY A 122 -0.39 -8.35 -3.04
N ARG A 123 0.89 -8.52 -3.35
CA ARG A 123 1.39 -8.83 -4.71
C ARG A 123 1.20 -10.31 -5.06
N ILE A 124 1.13 -11.18 -4.06
CA ILE A 124 0.76 -12.59 -4.24
C ILE A 124 -0.75 -12.68 -4.45
N THR A 125 -1.18 -13.20 -5.59
CA THR A 125 -2.60 -13.30 -5.97
C THR A 125 -3.10 -14.74 -6.04
N HIS A 126 -2.19 -15.70 -6.28
CA HIS A 126 -2.50 -17.12 -6.40
C HIS A 126 -1.64 -17.96 -5.47
N ILE A 127 -2.16 -19.11 -5.08
CA ILE A 127 -1.48 -20.11 -4.25
C ILE A 127 -1.69 -21.47 -4.90
N VAL A 128 -0.59 -22.16 -5.18
CA VAL A 128 -0.62 -23.57 -5.60
C VAL A 128 -0.50 -24.44 -4.36
N LYS A 129 -1.56 -25.17 -4.02
CA LYS A 129 -1.57 -26.12 -2.91
C LYS A 129 -1.04 -27.46 -3.38
N ALA A 130 0.05 -27.94 -2.79
CA ALA A 130 0.51 -29.29 -3.05
C ALA A 130 -0.52 -30.30 -2.52
N SER A 131 -0.82 -31.31 -3.32
CA SER A 131 -1.69 -32.41 -2.92
C SER A 131 -1.05 -33.71 -3.39
N TYR A 132 -1.44 -34.79 -2.73
CA TYR A 132 -0.94 -36.11 -3.02
C TYR A 132 -1.25 -36.55 -4.47
N ASP A 133 -2.44 -36.22 -4.95
CA ASP A 133 -2.90 -36.54 -6.31
C ASP A 133 -2.41 -35.49 -7.31
N ALA A 134 -3.00 -34.30 -7.26
CA ALA A 134 -2.73 -33.20 -8.18
C ALA A 134 -2.78 -31.86 -7.44
N PRO A 135 -1.81 -30.96 -7.65
CA PRO A 135 -1.81 -29.65 -7.00
C PRO A 135 -3.03 -28.82 -7.43
N GLU A 136 -3.53 -27.99 -6.54
CA GLU A 136 -4.69 -27.13 -6.78
C GLU A 136 -4.23 -25.67 -6.89
N ILE A 137 -4.65 -24.98 -7.95
CA ILE A 137 -4.47 -23.53 -8.07
C ILE A 137 -5.70 -22.86 -7.47
N ALA A 138 -5.48 -22.00 -6.48
CA ALA A 138 -6.54 -21.19 -5.89
C ALA A 138 -6.07 -19.73 -5.76
N THR A 139 -6.98 -18.78 -5.85
CA THR A 139 -6.67 -17.39 -5.51
C THR A 139 -6.42 -17.25 -4.01
N THR A 140 -5.73 -16.20 -3.58
CA THR A 140 -5.55 -15.91 -2.14
C THR A 140 -6.89 -15.74 -1.43
N ALA A 141 -7.89 -15.17 -2.10
CA ALA A 141 -9.25 -15.01 -1.59
C ALA A 141 -10.00 -16.34 -1.38
N GLU A 142 -9.64 -17.40 -2.11
CA GLU A 142 -10.23 -18.74 -1.96
C GLU A 142 -9.42 -19.60 -0.98
N ALA A 143 -8.09 -19.48 -1.00
CA ALA A 143 -7.20 -20.33 -0.24
C ALA A 143 -7.13 -19.95 1.25
N LEU A 144 -7.06 -18.65 1.55
CA LEU A 144 -6.76 -18.14 2.89
C LEU A 144 -7.94 -18.12 3.86
N PRO A 145 -9.20 -17.87 3.47
CA PRO A 145 -10.29 -17.85 4.44
C PRO A 145 -10.42 -19.17 5.19
N TYR A 146 -10.57 -19.06 6.50
CA TYR A 146 -11.01 -20.16 7.35
C TYR A 146 -12.53 -20.13 7.39
N LEU A 147 -13.17 -21.14 6.78
CA LEU A 147 -14.62 -21.31 6.82
C LEU A 147 -14.99 -22.26 7.96
N ASP A 148 -15.96 -21.87 8.78
CA ASP A 148 -16.53 -22.77 9.79
C ASP A 148 -17.37 -23.89 9.13
N ASN A 149 -17.91 -24.80 9.95
CA ASN A 149 -18.75 -25.91 9.49
C ASN A 149 -20.04 -25.45 8.77
N TYR A 150 -20.38 -24.17 8.83
CA TYR A 150 -21.54 -23.56 8.17
C TYR A 150 -21.14 -22.69 6.97
N GLY A 151 -19.87 -22.74 6.54
CA GLY A 151 -19.35 -21.97 5.42
C GLY A 151 -19.15 -20.48 5.73
N ARG A 152 -19.20 -20.07 6.99
CA ARG A 152 -18.99 -18.67 7.39
C ARG A 152 -17.50 -18.41 7.56
N ASN A 153 -17.05 -17.27 7.04
CA ASN A 153 -15.68 -16.83 7.25
C ASN A 153 -15.45 -16.50 8.73
N ASN A 154 -14.60 -17.29 9.38
CA ASN A 154 -14.25 -17.20 10.78
C ASN A 154 -12.75 -16.90 10.98
N GLY A 155 -12.11 -16.28 9.98
CA GLY A 155 -10.72 -15.82 10.05
C GLY A 155 -9.89 -16.16 8.82
N LEU A 156 -8.59 -16.04 8.96
CA LEU A 156 -7.61 -16.45 7.93
C LEU A 156 -6.82 -17.63 8.44
N LYS A 157 -6.59 -18.61 7.57
CA LYS A 157 -5.66 -19.71 7.80
C LYS A 157 -4.25 -19.19 7.97
N LEU A 158 -3.49 -19.86 8.83
CA LEU A 158 -2.12 -19.48 9.12
C LEU A 158 -1.19 -19.94 7.99
N LEU A 159 -0.55 -18.99 7.31
CA LEU A 159 0.57 -19.24 6.39
C LEU A 159 1.88 -19.26 7.20
N ALA A 160 2.49 -20.42 7.32
CA ALA A 160 3.72 -20.67 8.05
C ALA A 160 4.90 -20.90 7.10
N ILE A 161 6.10 -20.70 7.63
CA ILE A 161 7.36 -20.78 6.89
C ILE A 161 8.25 -21.78 7.60
N HIS A 162 8.56 -22.87 6.92
CA HIS A 162 9.31 -23.97 7.46
C HIS A 162 10.71 -23.99 6.85
N GLY A 163 11.73 -23.90 7.71
CA GLY A 163 13.11 -24.15 7.31
C GLY A 163 13.38 -25.65 7.31
N HIS A 164 13.94 -26.17 6.23
CA HIS A 164 14.45 -27.53 6.16
C HIS A 164 15.85 -27.55 5.55
N GLU A 165 16.63 -28.56 5.89
CA GLU A 165 17.92 -28.83 5.26
C GLU A 165 17.70 -30.00 4.30
N ASP A 166 18.08 -29.84 3.03
CA ASP A 166 18.05 -30.95 2.08
C ASP A 166 19.20 -31.94 2.37
N ASP A 167 19.13 -33.15 1.81
CA ASP A 167 20.15 -34.20 1.99
C ASP A 167 21.57 -33.77 1.55
N GLY A 168 21.68 -32.64 0.83
CA GLY A 168 22.93 -32.02 0.42
C GLY A 168 23.42 -30.90 1.34
N GLY A 169 22.80 -30.71 2.51
CA GLY A 169 23.17 -29.70 3.50
C GLY A 169 22.73 -28.27 3.13
N ARG A 170 21.86 -28.11 2.13
CA ARG A 170 21.37 -26.79 1.73
C ARG A 170 20.12 -26.45 2.51
N ARG A 171 20.15 -25.31 3.18
CA ARG A 171 19.00 -24.75 3.88
C ARG A 171 18.02 -24.18 2.86
N ARG A 172 16.78 -24.64 2.93
CA ARG A 172 15.68 -24.22 2.09
C ARG A 172 14.48 -23.89 2.95
N VAL A 173 13.60 -23.09 2.39
CA VAL A 173 12.38 -22.65 3.05
C VAL A 173 11.19 -23.09 2.22
N ASN A 174 10.17 -23.60 2.88
CA ASN A 174 8.89 -23.98 2.28
C ASN A 174 7.76 -23.21 2.97
N PHE A 175 6.74 -22.85 2.19
CA PHE A 175 5.53 -22.25 2.72
C PHE A 175 4.49 -23.32 3.00
N HIS A 176 3.84 -23.24 4.14
CA HIS A 176 2.83 -24.19 4.56
C HIS A 176 1.56 -23.46 4.96
N LEU A 177 0.42 -23.88 4.43
CA LEU A 177 -0.88 -23.35 4.81
C LEU A 177 -1.55 -24.31 5.79
N ASN A 178 -1.80 -23.84 7.01
CA ASN A 178 -2.47 -24.62 8.04
C ASN A 178 -3.96 -24.78 7.74
N GLN A 179 -4.52 -25.92 8.15
CA GLN A 179 -5.95 -26.16 8.07
C GLN A 179 -6.76 -25.15 8.89
N TYR A 180 -6.26 -24.78 10.08
CA TYR A 180 -6.91 -23.88 11.02
C TYR A 180 -6.11 -22.58 11.23
N TYR A 181 -6.79 -21.55 11.72
CA TYR A 181 -6.22 -20.21 11.97
C TYR A 181 -5.22 -20.19 13.14
N ASP A 182 -5.36 -21.13 14.08
CA ASP A 182 -4.54 -21.24 15.29
C ASP A 182 -3.27 -22.09 15.09
N GLY A 183 -3.04 -22.57 13.86
CA GLY A 183 -1.90 -23.42 13.51
C GLY A 183 -2.07 -24.89 13.89
N SER A 184 -3.26 -25.30 14.34
CA SER A 184 -3.56 -26.72 14.54
C SER A 184 -3.94 -27.43 13.23
N GLY A 185 -4.02 -28.76 13.28
CA GLY A 185 -4.46 -29.60 12.16
C GLY A 185 -3.33 -30.03 11.23
N ILE A 186 -3.70 -30.36 9.98
CA ILE A 186 -2.73 -30.69 8.92
C ILE A 186 -2.27 -29.39 8.27
N ASP A 187 -0.98 -29.30 7.99
CA ASP A 187 -0.40 -28.26 7.17
C ASP A 187 -0.20 -28.77 5.74
N THR A 188 -0.47 -27.90 4.77
CA THR A 188 -0.33 -28.23 3.34
C THR A 188 0.81 -27.41 2.76
N LEU A 189 1.78 -28.06 2.12
CA LEU A 189 2.81 -27.36 1.37
C LEU A 189 2.16 -26.50 0.28
N VAL A 190 2.54 -25.24 0.19
CA VAL A 190 2.01 -24.29 -0.79
C VAL A 190 3.12 -23.54 -1.52
N TYR A 191 2.83 -23.10 -2.73
CA TYR A 191 3.71 -22.26 -3.54
C TYR A 191 2.97 -20.95 -3.89
N PRO A 192 3.35 -19.82 -3.28
CA PRO A 192 2.83 -18.51 -3.63
C PRO A 192 3.16 -18.13 -5.08
N ALA A 193 2.25 -17.41 -5.75
CA ALA A 193 2.44 -16.90 -7.11
C ALA A 193 1.82 -15.49 -7.27
N HIS A 194 2.46 -14.65 -8.08
CA HIS A 194 2.00 -13.29 -8.39
C HIS A 194 0.88 -13.26 -9.42
N SER A 195 0.72 -14.34 -10.20
CA SER A 195 -0.27 -14.46 -11.26
C SER A 195 -0.72 -15.91 -11.48
N GLU A 196 -1.82 -16.08 -12.21
CA GLU A 196 -2.29 -17.40 -12.63
C GLU A 196 -1.27 -18.10 -13.55
N ASP A 197 -0.65 -17.35 -14.47
CA ASP A 197 0.35 -17.89 -15.39
C ASP A 197 1.58 -18.42 -14.63
N GLU A 198 2.05 -17.70 -13.61
CA GLU A 198 3.12 -18.17 -12.74
C GLU A 198 2.69 -19.41 -11.94
N ALA A 199 1.46 -19.45 -11.43
CA ALA A 199 0.90 -20.63 -10.77
C ALA A 199 0.88 -21.86 -11.71
N ARG A 200 0.50 -21.68 -12.98
CA ARG A 200 0.53 -22.73 -14.00
C ARG A 200 1.95 -23.20 -14.29
N GLN A 201 2.94 -22.30 -14.33
CA GLN A 201 4.34 -22.67 -14.48
C GLN A 201 4.85 -23.50 -13.30
N ILE A 202 4.43 -23.17 -12.07
CA ILE A 202 4.75 -23.96 -10.87
C ILE A 202 4.15 -25.37 -11.00
N VAL A 203 2.87 -25.48 -11.37
CA VAL A 203 2.22 -26.78 -11.58
C VAL A 203 2.93 -27.59 -12.67
N ARG A 204 3.37 -26.95 -13.75
CA ARG A 204 4.16 -27.62 -14.80
C ARG A 204 5.49 -28.16 -14.27
N ARG A 205 6.22 -27.37 -13.47
CA ARG A 205 7.47 -27.83 -12.83
C ARG A 205 7.23 -29.06 -11.95
N LEU A 206 6.17 -29.05 -11.13
CA LEU A 206 5.81 -30.18 -10.27
C LEU A 206 5.43 -31.42 -11.09
N PHE A 207 4.75 -31.23 -12.22
CA PHE A 207 4.45 -32.31 -13.15
C PHE A 207 5.72 -32.91 -13.75
N ASP A 208 6.64 -32.08 -14.22
CA ASP A 208 7.92 -32.52 -14.80
C ASP A 208 8.77 -33.30 -13.78
N GLU A 209 8.83 -32.83 -12.53
CA GLU A 209 9.49 -33.54 -11.41
C GLU A 209 8.86 -34.92 -11.17
N ARG A 210 7.53 -35.02 -11.29
CA ARG A 210 6.80 -36.28 -11.11
C ARG A 210 6.99 -37.25 -12.26
N ILE A 211 7.04 -36.75 -13.50
CA ILE A 211 7.45 -37.54 -14.68
C ILE A 211 8.88 -38.05 -14.53
N ALA A 212 9.81 -37.20 -14.09
CA ALA A 212 11.20 -37.60 -13.86
C ALA A 212 11.30 -38.71 -12.81
N THR A 213 10.55 -38.59 -11.71
CA THR A 213 10.48 -39.63 -10.66
C THR A 213 9.92 -40.93 -11.23
N TRP A 214 8.82 -40.87 -11.99
CA TRP A 214 8.25 -42.05 -12.64
C TRP A 214 9.21 -42.73 -13.62
N ARG A 215 10.03 -41.97 -14.36
CA ARG A 215 11.05 -42.56 -15.25
C ARG A 215 12.10 -43.37 -14.50
N LEU A 216 12.30 -43.12 -13.19
CA LEU A 216 13.24 -43.86 -12.36
C LEU A 216 12.67 -45.17 -11.82
N ASP A 217 11.42 -45.17 -11.33
CA ASP A 217 10.85 -46.32 -10.60
C ASP A 217 9.58 -46.93 -11.20
N GLN A 218 8.96 -46.26 -12.18
CA GLN A 218 7.69 -46.60 -12.83
C GLN A 218 6.51 -46.84 -11.88
N ARG A 219 6.56 -46.30 -10.66
CA ARG A 219 5.54 -46.54 -9.60
C ARG A 219 4.64 -45.33 -9.33
N SER A 220 4.79 -44.23 -10.06
CA SER A 220 3.97 -43.04 -9.82
C SER A 220 2.53 -43.25 -10.30
N HIS A 221 1.66 -43.73 -9.40
CA HIS A 221 0.24 -43.98 -9.65
C HIS A 221 -0.62 -42.71 -9.81
N TYR A 222 -0.04 -41.52 -9.66
CA TYR A 222 -0.78 -40.25 -9.57
C TYR A 222 -0.61 -39.33 -10.77
N ILE A 223 0.16 -39.73 -11.79
CA ILE A 223 0.33 -38.92 -13.01
C ILE A 223 -0.99 -38.78 -13.75
N GLU A 224 -1.81 -39.84 -13.81
CA GLU A 224 -3.13 -39.79 -14.45
C GLU A 224 -4.06 -38.78 -13.74
N SER A 225 -4.10 -38.80 -12.40
CA SER A 225 -4.84 -37.81 -11.60
C SER A 225 -4.36 -36.39 -11.86
N PHE A 226 -3.05 -36.20 -12.02
CA PHE A 226 -2.43 -34.91 -12.34
C PHE A 226 -2.89 -34.37 -13.71
N ILE A 227 -2.85 -35.22 -14.75
CA ILE A 227 -3.28 -34.86 -16.11
C ILE A 227 -4.77 -34.56 -16.14
N LYS A 228 -5.58 -35.35 -15.43
CA LYS A 228 -7.03 -35.14 -15.35
C LYS A 228 -7.39 -33.80 -14.70
N ALA A 229 -6.67 -33.43 -13.64
CA ALA A 229 -6.85 -32.15 -12.97
C ALA A 229 -6.37 -30.97 -13.80
N HIS A 230 -5.36 -31.17 -14.66
CA HIS A 230 -4.72 -30.13 -15.46
C HIS A 230 -4.64 -30.50 -16.96
N PRO A 231 -5.77 -30.46 -17.70
CA PRO A 231 -5.82 -30.91 -19.11
C PRO A 231 -4.96 -30.09 -20.08
N TRP A 232 -4.44 -28.95 -19.63
CA TRP A 232 -3.57 -28.05 -20.39
C TRP A 232 -2.08 -28.46 -20.33
N LEU A 233 -1.73 -29.51 -19.59
CA LEU A 233 -0.37 -30.04 -19.56
C LEU A 233 -0.07 -30.93 -20.76
N ASP A 234 1.10 -30.75 -21.33
CA ASP A 234 1.61 -31.62 -22.39
C ASP A 234 2.05 -32.96 -21.77
N VAL A 235 1.35 -34.03 -22.14
CA VAL A 235 1.65 -35.39 -21.66
C VAL A 235 2.82 -35.99 -22.45
N PRO A 236 3.89 -36.44 -21.80
CA PRO A 236 5.00 -37.09 -22.49
C PRO A 236 4.57 -38.38 -23.21
N GLU A 237 5.03 -38.55 -24.45
CA GLU A 237 4.67 -39.71 -25.30
C GLU A 237 5.03 -41.06 -24.67
N ASP A 238 6.15 -41.12 -23.95
CA ASP A 238 6.62 -42.32 -23.26
C ASP A 238 5.68 -42.73 -22.12
N TRP A 239 5.17 -41.76 -21.36
CA TRP A 239 4.16 -42.02 -20.34
C TRP A 239 2.83 -42.44 -20.96
N ALA A 240 2.38 -41.76 -22.02
CA ALA A 240 1.13 -42.09 -22.72
C ALA A 240 1.14 -43.52 -23.28
N ALA A 241 2.27 -43.96 -23.86
CA ALA A 241 2.44 -45.32 -24.34
C ALA A 241 2.42 -46.37 -23.21
N TRP A 242 3.08 -46.07 -22.08
CA TRP A 242 3.07 -46.93 -20.90
C TRP A 242 1.67 -47.08 -20.28
N ASP A 243 0.93 -45.97 -20.15
CA ASP A 243 -0.44 -45.97 -19.62
C ASP A 243 -1.38 -46.78 -20.52
N ALA A 244 -1.29 -46.61 -21.84
CA ALA A 244 -2.08 -47.37 -22.81
C ALA A 244 -1.81 -48.89 -22.68
N LYS A 245 -0.54 -49.28 -22.57
CA LYS A 245 -0.14 -50.68 -22.38
C LYS A 245 -0.68 -51.26 -21.08
N ASN A 246 -0.53 -50.55 -19.96
CA ASN A 246 -1.01 -51.00 -18.66
C ASN A 246 -2.54 -51.13 -18.61
N LYS A 247 -3.27 -50.20 -19.23
CA LYS A 247 -4.73 -50.28 -19.36
C LYS A 247 -5.16 -51.49 -20.18
N GLU A 248 -4.43 -51.81 -21.24
CA GLU A 248 -4.68 -53.02 -22.04
C GLU A 248 -4.44 -54.30 -21.22
N GLU A 249 -3.30 -54.37 -20.51
CA GLU A 249 -2.96 -55.51 -19.64
C GLU A 249 -3.98 -55.68 -18.50
N SER A 250 -4.38 -54.59 -17.85
CA SER A 250 -5.41 -54.60 -16.80
C SER A 250 -6.76 -55.10 -17.33
N ARG A 251 -7.20 -54.63 -18.51
CA ARG A 251 -8.42 -55.13 -19.15
C ARG A 251 -8.34 -56.61 -19.49
N LYS A 252 -7.20 -57.09 -20.01
CA LYS A 252 -6.98 -58.52 -20.28
C LYS A 252 -7.07 -59.35 -19.01
N ALA A 253 -6.43 -58.91 -17.92
CA ALA A 253 -6.51 -59.57 -16.62
C ALA A 253 -7.94 -59.61 -16.07
N GLN A 254 -8.68 -58.49 -16.17
CA GLN A 254 -10.08 -58.42 -15.75
C GLN A 254 -10.98 -59.36 -16.56
N ILE A 255 -10.78 -59.44 -17.88
CA ILE A 255 -11.52 -60.38 -18.74
C ILE A 255 -11.21 -61.83 -18.35
N SER A 256 -9.94 -62.16 -18.07
CA SER A 256 -9.57 -63.51 -17.63
C SER A 256 -10.27 -63.88 -16.32
N LYS A 257 -10.24 -62.96 -15.33
CA LYS A 257 -10.90 -63.15 -14.04
C LYS A 257 -12.41 -63.33 -14.19
N LEU A 258 -13.07 -62.50 -15.00
CA LEU A 258 -14.51 -62.62 -15.24
C LEU A 258 -14.88 -63.93 -15.94
N ARG A 259 -14.01 -64.47 -16.79
CA ARG A 259 -14.22 -65.80 -17.41
C ARG A 259 -14.12 -66.93 -16.39
N GLU A 260 -13.16 -66.85 -15.48
CA GLU A 260 -13.02 -67.82 -14.38
C GLU A 260 -14.23 -67.78 -13.43
N GLU A 261 -14.68 -66.58 -13.06
CA GLU A 261 -15.88 -66.38 -12.23
C GLU A 261 -17.15 -66.93 -12.93
N LEU A 262 -17.30 -66.67 -14.24
CA LEU A 262 -18.43 -67.18 -15.02
C LEU A 262 -18.42 -68.71 -15.12
N ALA A 263 -17.26 -69.32 -15.37
CA ALA A 263 -17.12 -70.77 -15.41
C ALA A 263 -17.43 -71.43 -14.04
N ALA A 264 -17.04 -70.80 -12.93
CA ALA A 264 -17.37 -71.27 -11.59
C ALA A 264 -18.88 -71.24 -11.33
N LEU A 265 -19.56 -70.13 -11.69
CA LEU A 265 -21.00 -70.00 -11.53
C LEU A 265 -21.79 -70.98 -12.41
N GLU A 266 -21.35 -71.22 -13.64
CA GLU A 266 -21.95 -72.23 -14.53
C GLU A 266 -21.76 -73.65 -13.99
N GLY A 267 -20.62 -73.94 -13.35
CA GLY A 267 -20.36 -75.21 -12.68
C GLY A 267 -21.24 -75.46 -11.45
N ASP A 268 -21.59 -74.42 -10.70
CA ASP A 268 -22.49 -74.51 -9.53
C ASP A 268 -23.97 -74.66 -9.90
N LEU A 269 -24.33 -74.34 -11.16
CA LEU A 269 -25.69 -74.44 -11.70
C LEU A 269 -26.00 -75.81 -12.33
N ALA A 270 -24.98 -76.63 -12.59
CA ALA A 270 -25.08 -77.96 -13.20
C ALA A 270 -25.15 -79.08 -12.16
#